data_AF-A0A2T9K2C7-F1
#
_entry.id   AF-A0A2T9K2C7-F1
#
_cell.length_a   1.000
_cell.length_b   1.000
_cell.length_c   1.000
_cell.angle_alpha   90.00
_cell.angle_beta   90.00
_cell.angle_gamma   90.00
#
_symmetry.space_group_name_H-M   'P 1'
#
loop_
_entity.id
_entity.type
_entity.pdbx_description
1 polymer ?
#
loop_
_entity_poly.entity_id
_entity_poly.type
_entity_poly.pdbx_seq_one_letter_code
_entity_poly.pdbx_strand_id
1 'polypeptide(L)'
;MDLLDRYLGAVAALLPKAQREDIVAELRDLLLNRIEEKEEALGRPLTDKEREAVLKDFGHPLAVAGRYGPQRSLIGPTLYPFYIFALKIALAVAAAISIIPALAAGLLGHDNPARLVANALFDHFPSSALMLGGLVTLVAAGIERGWTPLTGLTEWKVSDLPVPNRKKGLFETRFNALFEAVVVALFILWWTGLWKVDVGDLTVKGAVVLKPSAIWQTLYWPILAWSAVQLVSALVTLVQPGRVRLRAVFELAVGAGGMAMTTILWKSLPLFTLEPLTASGADTARLEHVIGLGFHVTMLVAAITFACQIGAAAWRFYKGAR
;
A
#
# COMPACT_ATOMS: atom_id res chain seq x y z
N MET A 1 33.71 -3.98 -41.37
CA MET A 1 32.49 -3.37 -40.81
C MET A 1 32.92 -2.44 -39.70
N ASP A 2 32.50 -1.18 -39.76
CA ASP A 2 32.84 -0.17 -38.77
C ASP A 2 32.29 -0.55 -37.38
N LEU A 3 32.95 -0.10 -36.30
CA LEU A 3 32.50 -0.34 -34.92
C LEU A 3 31.11 0.27 -34.68
N LEU A 4 30.85 1.42 -35.33
CA LEU A 4 29.55 2.07 -35.33
C LEU A 4 28.45 1.19 -35.94
N ASP A 5 28.70 0.59 -37.11
CA ASP A 5 27.72 -0.28 -37.77
C ASP A 5 27.39 -1.52 -36.92
N ARG A 6 28.40 -2.09 -36.24
CA ARG A 6 28.19 -3.22 -35.33
C ARG A 6 27.36 -2.81 -34.11
N TYR A 7 27.63 -1.64 -33.55
CA TYR A 7 26.87 -1.10 -32.43
C TYR A 7 25.41 -0.84 -32.80
N LEU A 8 25.18 -0.14 -33.92
CA LEU A 8 23.83 0.14 -34.44
C LEU A 8 23.08 -1.14 -34.81
N GLY A 9 23.76 -2.14 -35.38
CA GLY A 9 23.17 -3.46 -35.64
C GLY A 9 22.69 -4.16 -34.36
N ALA A 10 23.47 -4.06 -33.28
CA ALA A 10 23.07 -4.60 -31.97
C ALA A 10 21.87 -3.86 -31.37
N VAL A 11 21.80 -2.53 -31.52
CA VAL A 11 20.63 -1.74 -31.10
C VAL A 11 19.40 -2.08 -31.95
N ALA A 12 19.56 -2.14 -33.27
CA ALA A 12 18.49 -2.43 -34.23
C ALA A 12 17.80 -3.78 -33.96
N ALA A 13 18.56 -4.80 -33.56
CA ALA A 13 18.05 -6.12 -33.22
C ALA A 13 17.03 -6.09 -32.06
N LEU A 14 17.12 -5.09 -31.18
CA LEU A 14 16.30 -4.93 -29.98
C LEU A 14 15.12 -3.96 -30.18
N LEU A 15 15.07 -3.25 -31.31
CA LEU A 15 14.04 -2.24 -31.59
C LEU A 15 12.75 -2.84 -32.21
N PRO A 16 11.58 -2.21 -31.94
CA PRO A 16 10.33 -2.53 -32.61
C PRO A 16 10.47 -2.42 -34.13
N LYS A 17 10.02 -3.44 -34.88
CA LYS A 17 10.18 -3.51 -36.34
C LYS A 17 9.66 -2.28 -37.08
N ALA A 18 8.58 -1.66 -36.58
CA ALA A 18 7.90 -0.55 -37.26
C ALA A 18 8.67 0.77 -37.26
N GLN A 19 9.56 1.03 -36.29
CA GLN A 19 10.29 2.29 -36.16
C GLN A 19 11.82 2.09 -36.22
N ARG A 20 12.26 0.85 -36.47
CA ARG A 20 13.67 0.46 -36.37
C ARG A 20 14.57 1.27 -37.30
N GLU A 21 14.18 1.40 -38.57
CA GLU A 21 15.00 2.08 -39.57
C GLU A 21 15.18 3.56 -39.23
N ASP A 22 14.08 4.24 -38.89
CA ASP A 22 14.08 5.65 -38.50
C ASP A 22 14.97 5.90 -37.26
N ILE A 23 14.78 5.10 -36.19
CA ILE A 23 15.57 5.24 -34.96
C ILE A 23 17.05 4.94 -35.21
N VAL A 24 17.37 3.96 -36.05
CA VAL A 24 18.77 3.62 -36.37
C VAL A 24 19.43 4.74 -37.18
N ALA A 25 18.72 5.36 -38.11
CA ALA A 25 19.21 6.51 -38.85
C ALA A 25 19.50 7.69 -37.92
N GLU A 26 18.55 8.02 -37.03
CA GLU A 26 18.73 9.10 -36.04
C GLU A 26 19.92 8.82 -35.10
N LEU A 27 20.04 7.59 -34.59
CA LEU A 27 21.16 7.20 -33.72
C LEU A 27 22.51 7.24 -34.47
N ARG A 28 22.52 6.93 -35.76
CA ARG A 28 23.71 7.01 -36.60
C ARG A 28 24.18 8.45 -36.72
N ASP A 29 23.26 9.37 -37.03
CA ASP A 29 23.57 10.79 -37.19
C ASP A 29 24.06 11.40 -35.86
N LEU A 30 23.39 11.09 -34.74
CA LEU A 30 23.81 11.53 -33.41
C LEU A 30 25.22 11.05 -33.03
N LEU A 31 25.53 9.78 -33.31
CA LEU A 31 26.84 9.21 -32.98
C LEU A 31 27.95 9.73 -33.91
N LEU A 32 27.66 9.93 -35.19
CA LEU A 32 28.59 10.55 -36.14
C LEU A 32 28.93 11.98 -35.71
N ASN A 33 27.93 12.81 -35.41
CA ASN A 33 28.16 14.17 -34.92
C ASN A 33 29.04 14.17 -33.67
N ARG A 34 28.82 13.26 -32.72
CA ARG A 34 29.63 13.17 -31.49
C ARG A 34 31.05 12.66 -31.74
N ILE A 35 31.26 11.86 -32.78
CA ILE A 35 32.60 11.46 -33.23
C ILE A 35 33.30 12.65 -33.87
N GLU A 36 32.64 13.37 -34.79
CA GLU A 36 33.17 14.54 -35.49
C GLU A 36 33.56 15.66 -34.52
N GLU A 37 32.70 16.00 -33.55
CA GLU A 37 33.01 16.97 -32.49
C GLU A 37 34.30 16.62 -31.73
N LYS A 38 34.54 15.33 -31.47
CA LYS A 38 35.77 14.87 -30.82
C LYS A 38 36.97 14.91 -31.76
N GLU A 39 36.79 14.58 -33.03
CA GLU A 39 37.86 14.66 -34.05
C GLU A 39 38.31 16.11 -34.25
N GLU A 40 37.38 17.06 -34.30
CA GLU A 40 37.67 18.49 -34.36
C GLU A 40 38.42 18.97 -33.12
N ALA A 41 37.96 18.59 -31.92
CA ALA A 41 38.61 18.98 -30.66
C ALA A 41 40.05 18.43 -30.53
N LEU A 42 40.31 17.25 -31.11
CA LEU A 42 41.64 16.63 -31.13
C LEU A 42 42.50 17.08 -32.33
N GLY A 43 41.90 17.74 -33.33
CA GLY A 43 42.55 18.14 -34.58
C GLY A 43 43.03 16.95 -35.43
N ARG A 44 42.49 15.75 -35.21
CA ARG A 44 42.84 14.51 -35.93
C ARG A 44 41.70 13.49 -35.87
N PRO A 45 41.67 12.51 -36.80
CA PRO A 45 40.73 11.39 -36.73
C PRO A 45 40.87 10.58 -35.42
N LEU A 46 39.76 10.04 -34.93
CA LEU A 46 39.74 9.16 -33.75
C LEU A 46 40.29 7.79 -34.11
N THR A 47 41.09 7.23 -33.20
CA THR A 47 41.50 5.83 -33.25
C THR A 47 40.34 4.90 -32.88
N ASP A 48 40.42 3.63 -33.26
CA ASP A 48 39.39 2.62 -32.96
C ASP A 48 39.07 2.52 -31.45
N LYS A 49 40.07 2.65 -30.58
CA LYS A 49 39.87 2.65 -29.11
C LYS A 49 39.11 3.89 -28.64
N GLU A 50 39.36 5.05 -29.24
CA GLU A 50 38.66 6.29 -28.90
C GLU A 50 37.21 6.25 -29.41
N ARG A 51 36.97 5.68 -30.60
CA ARG A 51 35.63 5.42 -31.15
C ARG A 51 34.85 4.44 -30.26
N GLU A 52 35.48 3.35 -29.84
CA GLU A 52 34.89 2.39 -28.89
C GLU A 52 34.54 3.09 -27.56
N ALA A 53 35.40 3.97 -27.06
CA ALA A 53 35.10 4.74 -25.85
C ALA A 53 33.90 5.67 -26.02
N VAL A 54 33.72 6.30 -27.19
CA VAL A 54 32.51 7.10 -27.50
C VAL A 54 31.26 6.24 -27.48
N LEU A 55 31.28 5.08 -28.13
CA LEU A 55 30.14 4.16 -28.17
C LEU A 55 29.81 3.61 -26.77
N LYS A 56 30.84 3.34 -25.96
CA LYS A 56 30.69 2.87 -24.57
C LYS A 56 30.12 3.97 -23.66
N ASP A 57 30.56 5.21 -23.84
CA ASP A 57 30.04 6.39 -23.13
C ASP A 57 28.56 6.66 -23.50
N PHE A 58 28.19 6.45 -24.75
CA PHE A 58 26.80 6.58 -25.21
C PHE A 58 25.85 5.57 -24.54
N GLY A 59 26.35 4.36 -24.27
CA GLY A 59 25.72 3.38 -23.40
C GLY A 59 25.61 1.98 -24.01
N HIS A 60 25.21 1.00 -23.19
CA HIS A 60 25.02 -0.38 -23.66
C HIS A 60 23.84 -0.47 -24.65
N PRO A 61 23.93 -1.26 -25.75
CA PRO A 61 22.86 -1.37 -26.75
C PRO A 61 21.46 -1.66 -26.18
N LEU A 62 21.38 -2.52 -25.15
CA LEU A 62 20.13 -2.79 -24.40
C LEU A 62 19.54 -1.54 -23.74
N ALA A 63 20.37 -0.70 -23.12
CA ALA A 63 19.90 0.50 -22.43
C ALA A 63 19.43 1.56 -23.42
N VAL A 64 20.11 1.69 -24.56
CA VAL A 64 19.73 2.62 -25.64
C VAL A 64 18.43 2.17 -26.30
N ALA A 65 18.32 0.89 -26.70
CA ALA A 65 17.10 0.34 -27.28
C ALA A 65 15.90 0.44 -26.33
N GLY A 66 16.14 0.28 -25.02
CA GLY A 66 15.12 0.40 -23.98
C GLY A 66 14.45 1.78 -23.90
N ARG A 67 15.05 2.84 -24.47
CA ARG A 67 14.46 4.19 -24.53
C ARG A 67 13.37 4.33 -25.59
N TYR A 68 13.40 3.51 -26.63
CA TYR A 68 12.51 3.63 -27.79
C TYR A 68 11.44 2.52 -27.85
N GLY A 69 11.56 1.49 -27.02
CA GLY A 69 10.54 0.46 -26.88
C GLY A 69 9.38 0.88 -25.98
N PRO A 70 8.20 0.26 -26.13
CA PRO A 70 7.13 0.43 -25.14
C PRO A 70 7.63 -0.02 -23.76
N GLN A 71 7.71 0.91 -22.80
CA GLN A 71 8.16 0.62 -21.44
C GLN A 71 7.19 -0.35 -20.76
N ARG A 72 7.46 -1.66 -20.88
CA ARG A 72 6.69 -2.72 -20.22
C ARG A 72 7.18 -2.87 -18.78
N SER A 73 6.84 -1.91 -17.94
CA SER A 73 6.99 -2.01 -16.49
C SER A 73 5.73 -2.65 -15.89
N LEU A 74 5.88 -3.44 -14.82
CA LEU A 74 4.73 -3.97 -14.08
C LEU A 74 3.98 -2.84 -13.35
N ILE A 75 4.74 -1.84 -12.89
CA ILE A 75 4.27 -0.63 -12.22
C ILE A 75 5.08 0.52 -12.79
N GLY A 76 4.40 1.48 -13.42
CA GLY A 76 5.04 2.59 -14.12
C GLY A 76 5.62 3.64 -13.18
N PRO A 77 6.56 4.49 -13.67
CA PRO A 77 7.19 5.54 -12.86
C PRO A 77 6.19 6.53 -12.26
N THR A 78 5.04 6.72 -12.89
CA THR A 78 3.95 7.57 -12.40
C THR A 78 3.27 7.00 -11.16
N LEU A 79 3.04 5.69 -11.11
CA LEU A 79 2.39 5.01 -9.98
C LEU A 79 3.38 4.57 -8.89
N TYR A 80 4.65 4.44 -9.25
CA TYR A 80 5.71 3.89 -8.40
C TYR A 80 5.84 4.54 -7.00
N PRO A 81 5.79 5.87 -6.82
CA PRO A 81 5.88 6.49 -5.49
C PRO A 81 4.73 6.07 -4.57
N PHE A 82 3.51 5.96 -5.11
CA PHE A 82 2.33 5.53 -4.36
C PHE A 82 2.38 4.04 -4.03
N TYR A 83 2.86 3.23 -4.97
CA TYR A 83 3.10 1.80 -4.73
C TYR A 83 4.09 1.58 -3.58
N ILE A 84 5.25 2.24 -3.58
CA ILE A 84 6.25 2.10 -2.50
C ILE A 84 5.68 2.56 -1.15
N PHE A 85 4.89 3.63 -1.14
CA PHE A 85 4.21 4.07 0.08
C PHE A 85 3.23 3.02 0.61
N ALA A 86 2.37 2.48 -0.25
CA ALA A 86 1.45 1.41 0.12
C ALA A 86 2.17 0.14 0.58
N LEU A 87 3.27 -0.23 -0.08
CA LEU A 87 4.09 -1.39 0.28
C LEU A 87 4.72 -1.22 1.66
N LYS A 88 5.23 -0.02 1.99
CA LYS A 88 5.75 0.28 3.34
C LYS A 88 4.68 0.12 4.42
N ILE A 89 3.46 0.60 4.16
CA ILE A 89 2.34 0.43 5.08
C ILE A 89 2.01 -1.06 5.24
N ALA A 90 1.91 -1.80 4.14
CA ALA A 90 1.65 -3.24 4.17
C ALA A 90 2.70 -4.00 5.00
N LEU A 91 3.99 -3.67 4.83
CA LEU A 91 5.07 -4.25 5.63
C LEU A 91 5.00 -3.86 7.11
N ALA A 92 4.64 -2.60 7.42
CA ALA A 92 4.44 -2.17 8.80
C ALA A 92 3.28 -2.90 9.48
N VAL A 93 2.18 -3.14 8.75
CA VAL A 93 1.04 -3.93 9.23
C VAL A 93 1.43 -5.40 9.43
N ALA A 94 2.15 -6.01 8.48
CA ALA A 94 2.67 -7.37 8.62
C ALA A 94 3.59 -7.52 9.85
N ALA A 95 4.46 -6.54 10.07
CA ALA A 95 5.33 -6.47 11.24
C ALA A 95 4.52 -6.35 12.53
N ALA A 96 3.50 -5.48 12.58
CA ALA A 96 2.65 -5.32 13.75
C ALA A 96 1.92 -6.63 14.11
N ILE A 97 1.34 -7.31 13.12
CA ILE A 97 0.65 -8.60 13.29
C ILE A 97 1.59 -9.66 13.87
N SER A 98 2.86 -9.65 13.44
CA SER A 98 3.85 -10.68 13.84
C SER A 98 4.53 -10.37 15.17
N ILE A 99 4.85 -9.10 15.43
CA ILE A 99 5.71 -8.68 16.55
C ILE A 99 4.90 -8.39 17.82
N ILE A 100 3.68 -7.85 17.72
CA ILE A 100 2.87 -7.50 18.89
C ILE A 100 2.56 -8.73 19.75
N PRO A 101 2.13 -9.89 19.20
CA PRO A 101 1.92 -11.11 19.98
C PRO A 101 3.21 -11.61 20.63
N ALA A 102 4.36 -11.50 19.94
CA ALA A 102 5.65 -11.96 20.45
C ALA A 102 6.19 -11.09 21.59
N LEU A 103 6.02 -9.76 21.51
CA LEU A 103 6.33 -8.83 22.60
C LEU A 103 5.46 -9.09 23.83
N ALA A 104 4.16 -9.30 23.62
CA ALA A 104 3.24 -9.65 24.69
C ALA A 104 3.67 -10.97 25.37
N ALA A 105 4.12 -11.97 24.59
CA ALA A 105 4.64 -13.23 25.13
C ALA A 105 5.95 -13.06 25.92
N GLY A 106 6.88 -12.21 25.45
CA GLY A 106 8.17 -11.95 26.10
C GLY A 106 8.04 -11.22 27.44
N LEU A 107 7.15 -10.23 27.53
CA LEU A 107 6.87 -9.48 28.77
C LEU A 107 6.29 -10.35 29.89
N LEU A 108 5.72 -11.50 29.53
CA LEU A 108 5.17 -12.45 30.50
C LEU A 108 6.25 -13.40 31.07
N GLY A 109 7.48 -13.39 30.55
CA GLY A 109 8.62 -14.14 31.11
C GLY A 109 8.65 -15.65 30.83
N HIS A 110 7.99 -16.11 29.76
CA HIS A 110 7.72 -17.54 29.54
C HIS A 110 8.76 -18.28 28.68
N ASP A 111 9.58 -17.56 27.91
CA ASP A 111 10.58 -18.14 27.01
C ASP A 111 11.79 -17.22 26.88
N ASN A 112 12.90 -17.74 26.35
CA ASN A 112 14.03 -16.88 25.98
C ASN A 112 13.52 -15.82 24.98
N PRO A 113 13.50 -14.52 25.32
CA PRO A 113 12.93 -13.48 24.47
C PRO A 113 13.54 -13.47 23.07
N ALA A 114 14.77 -13.94 22.94
CA ALA A 114 15.44 -14.12 21.65
C ALA A 114 14.71 -15.12 20.72
N ARG A 115 14.14 -16.22 21.23
CA ARG A 115 13.40 -17.20 20.42
C ARG A 115 12.04 -16.69 19.97
N LEU A 116 11.33 -15.98 20.83
CA LEU A 116 10.02 -15.39 20.49
C LEU A 116 10.17 -14.34 19.38
N VAL A 117 11.19 -13.50 19.51
CA VAL A 117 11.55 -12.52 18.46
C VAL A 117 11.97 -13.22 17.18
N ALA A 118 12.75 -14.31 17.27
CA ALA A 118 13.14 -15.10 16.10
C ALA A 118 11.93 -15.70 15.37
N ASN A 119 11.00 -16.37 16.05
CA ASN A 119 9.83 -16.98 15.41
C ASN A 119 8.88 -15.93 14.79
N ALA A 120 8.75 -14.76 15.44
CA ALA A 120 7.99 -13.65 14.87
C ALA A 120 8.62 -13.12 13.57
N LEU A 121 9.94 -12.98 13.54
CA LEU A 121 10.70 -12.46 12.41
C LEU A 121 10.84 -13.46 11.26
N PHE A 122 11.02 -14.75 11.55
CA PHE A 122 11.40 -15.74 10.55
C PHE A 122 10.24 -16.63 10.09
N ASP A 123 9.19 -16.84 10.90
CA ASP A 123 8.05 -17.69 10.51
C ASP A 123 6.80 -16.87 10.14
N HIS A 124 6.42 -15.93 11.00
CA HIS A 124 5.14 -15.21 10.87
C HIS A 124 5.23 -13.95 9.99
N PHE A 125 6.32 -13.20 10.11
CA PHE A 125 6.53 -11.98 9.33
C PHE A 125 6.64 -12.25 7.82
N PRO A 126 7.42 -13.24 7.32
CA PRO A 126 7.59 -13.41 5.89
C PRO A 126 6.28 -13.79 5.18
N SER A 127 5.46 -14.66 5.79
CA SER A 127 4.18 -15.08 5.22
C SER A 127 3.20 -13.90 5.12
N SER A 128 3.04 -13.13 6.20
CA SER A 128 2.17 -11.94 6.23
C SER A 128 2.68 -10.82 5.30
N ALA A 129 3.99 -10.59 5.26
CA ALA A 129 4.62 -9.61 4.39
C ALA A 129 4.46 -9.95 2.90
N LEU A 130 4.68 -11.21 2.51
CA LEU A 130 4.50 -11.67 1.13
C LEU A 130 3.04 -11.58 0.69
N MET A 131 2.10 -11.94 1.56
CA MET A 131 0.68 -11.88 1.28
C MET A 131 0.21 -10.43 1.06
N LEU A 132 0.47 -9.54 2.03
CA LEU A 132 0.05 -8.13 1.94
C LEU A 132 0.81 -7.37 0.85
N GLY A 133 2.11 -7.59 0.73
CA GLY A 133 2.94 -6.99 -0.32
C GLY A 133 2.55 -7.50 -1.71
N GLY A 134 2.26 -8.80 -1.85
CA GLY A 134 1.74 -9.40 -3.07
C GLY A 134 0.41 -8.80 -3.49
N LEU A 135 -0.51 -8.60 -2.54
CA LEU A 135 -1.79 -7.95 -2.83
C LEU A 135 -1.62 -6.50 -3.28
N VAL A 136 -0.81 -5.70 -2.57
CA VAL A 136 -0.50 -4.32 -2.98
C VAL A 136 0.09 -4.30 -4.40
N THR A 137 0.97 -5.25 -4.71
CA THR A 137 1.57 -5.38 -6.04
C THR A 137 0.54 -5.74 -7.11
N LEU A 138 -0.38 -6.66 -6.81
CA LEU A 138 -1.46 -7.04 -7.73
C LEU A 138 -2.41 -5.87 -8.02
N VAL A 139 -2.77 -5.11 -6.98
CA VAL A 139 -3.61 -3.91 -7.12
C VAL A 139 -2.89 -2.86 -7.96
N ALA A 140 -1.62 -2.55 -7.65
CA ALA A 140 -0.84 -1.58 -8.42
C ALA A 140 -0.68 -2.00 -9.90
N ALA A 141 -0.39 -3.28 -10.15
CA ALA A 141 -0.32 -3.82 -11.50
C ALA A 141 -1.68 -3.79 -12.24
N GLY A 142 -2.79 -3.97 -11.52
CA GLY A 142 -4.14 -3.83 -12.04
C GLY A 142 -4.45 -2.39 -12.47
N ILE A 143 -4.09 -1.41 -11.64
CA ILE A 143 -4.20 0.02 -11.95
C ILE A 143 -3.37 0.36 -13.20
N GLU A 144 -2.12 -0.09 -13.27
CA GLU A 144 -1.24 0.13 -14.43
C GLU A 144 -1.81 -0.47 -15.73
N ARG A 145 -2.55 -1.59 -15.61
CA ARG A 145 -3.27 -2.24 -16.73
C ARG A 145 -4.61 -1.60 -17.06
N GLY A 146 -4.99 -0.51 -16.40
CA GLY A 146 -6.18 0.26 -16.73
C GLY A 146 -7.43 -0.12 -15.94
N TRP A 147 -7.32 -0.80 -14.80
CA TRP A 147 -8.45 -0.97 -13.88
C TRP A 147 -9.06 0.37 -13.46
N THR A 148 -8.23 1.41 -13.36
CA THR A 148 -8.67 2.79 -13.12
C THR A 148 -7.89 3.76 -14.01
N PRO A 149 -8.56 4.73 -14.66
CA PRO A 149 -7.86 5.72 -15.45
C PRO A 149 -7.06 6.66 -14.53
N LEU A 150 -5.77 6.81 -14.81
CA LEU A 150 -4.86 7.76 -14.14
C LEU A 150 -5.09 9.23 -14.55
N THR A 151 -6.20 9.51 -15.26
CA THR A 151 -6.70 10.85 -15.61
C THR A 151 -6.77 11.72 -14.36
N GLY A 152 -5.82 12.65 -14.22
CA GLY A 152 -5.59 13.48 -13.03
C GLY A 152 -4.14 13.51 -12.54
N LEU A 153 -3.32 12.49 -12.83
CA LEU A 153 -1.86 12.53 -12.62
C LEU A 153 -1.10 12.94 -13.89
N THR A 154 -1.56 12.48 -15.05
CA THR A 154 -0.88 12.67 -16.34
C THR A 154 -1.38 13.90 -17.10
N GLU A 155 -2.67 14.23 -16.96
CA GLU A 155 -3.34 15.36 -17.61
C GLU A 155 -3.31 16.62 -16.73
N TRP A 156 -2.13 17.04 -16.31
CA TRP A 156 -1.99 18.29 -15.56
C TRP A 156 -1.82 19.48 -16.52
N LYS A 157 -2.46 20.61 -16.20
CA LYS A 157 -2.23 21.88 -16.90
C LYS A 157 -1.43 22.80 -16.00
N VAL A 158 -0.47 23.53 -16.56
CA VAL A 158 0.33 24.54 -15.83
C VAL A 158 -0.58 25.59 -15.18
N SER A 159 -1.70 25.93 -15.83
CA SER A 159 -2.72 26.86 -15.29
C SER A 159 -3.48 26.34 -14.07
N ASP A 160 -3.54 25.02 -13.90
CA ASP A 160 -4.27 24.35 -12.82
C ASP A 160 -3.34 23.98 -11.66
N LEU A 161 -2.04 24.30 -11.77
CA LEU A 161 -1.11 24.15 -10.66
C LEU A 161 -1.64 24.95 -9.48
N PRO A 162 -1.89 24.29 -8.35
CA PRO A 162 -2.44 24.98 -7.20
C PRO A 162 -1.42 26.03 -6.76
N VAL A 163 -1.83 27.31 -6.74
CA VAL A 163 -1.25 28.28 -5.80
C VAL A 163 -1.18 27.57 -4.45
N PRO A 164 -0.03 27.58 -3.74
CA PRO A 164 0.23 26.70 -2.60
C PRO A 164 -0.86 26.84 -1.55
N ASN A 165 -1.88 26.01 -1.71
CA ASN A 165 -3.11 26.03 -0.95
C ASN A 165 -3.59 24.59 -0.92
N ARG A 166 -3.75 24.06 0.30
CA ARG A 166 -3.94 22.66 0.65
C ARG A 166 -5.31 22.10 0.23
N LYS A 167 -5.65 22.11 -1.06
CA LYS A 167 -6.78 21.29 -1.53
C LYS A 167 -6.22 19.95 -2.02
N LYS A 168 -6.63 18.87 -1.35
CA LYS A 168 -6.22 17.49 -1.71
C LYS A 168 -6.52 17.22 -3.18
N GLY A 169 -5.57 16.60 -3.88
CA GLY A 169 -5.71 16.30 -5.29
C GLY A 169 -6.82 15.27 -5.56
N LEU A 170 -7.37 15.30 -6.79
CA LEU A 170 -8.35 14.29 -7.25
C LEU A 170 -7.76 12.88 -7.18
N PHE A 171 -6.50 12.75 -7.57
CA PHE A 171 -5.76 11.49 -7.49
C PHE A 171 -5.62 10.98 -6.06
N GLU A 172 -5.16 11.82 -5.12
CA GLU A 172 -5.03 11.45 -3.70
C GLU A 172 -6.36 10.98 -3.11
N THR A 173 -7.46 11.63 -3.51
CA THR A 173 -8.81 11.23 -3.11
C THR A 173 -9.18 9.85 -3.63
N ARG A 174 -8.93 9.57 -4.91
CA ARG A 174 -9.23 8.27 -5.52
C ARG A 174 -8.33 7.16 -4.99
N PHE A 175 -7.04 7.45 -4.82
CA PHE A 175 -6.07 6.49 -4.27
C PHE A 175 -6.44 6.10 -2.84
N ASN A 176 -6.75 7.06 -1.97
CA ASN A 176 -7.22 6.77 -0.62
C ASN A 176 -8.52 5.96 -0.63
N ALA A 177 -9.47 6.30 -1.51
CA ALA A 177 -10.73 5.57 -1.62
C ALA A 177 -10.53 4.12 -2.10
N LEU A 178 -9.64 3.90 -3.06
CA LEU A 178 -9.29 2.55 -3.53
C LEU A 178 -8.62 1.74 -2.42
N PHE A 179 -7.64 2.32 -1.74
CA PHE A 179 -6.96 1.67 -0.62
C PHE A 179 -7.95 1.30 0.48
N GLU A 180 -8.82 2.22 0.88
CA GLU A 180 -9.89 1.96 1.85
C GLU A 180 -10.83 0.85 1.37
N ALA A 181 -11.28 0.89 0.11
CA ALA A 181 -12.15 -0.15 -0.45
C ALA A 181 -11.48 -1.53 -0.42
N VAL A 182 -10.20 -1.62 -0.78
CA VAL A 182 -9.45 -2.88 -0.73
C VAL A 182 -9.36 -3.39 0.70
N VAL A 183 -8.92 -2.56 1.65
CA VAL A 183 -8.78 -2.96 3.06
C VAL A 183 -10.12 -3.44 3.65
N VAL A 184 -11.21 -2.71 3.38
CA VAL A 184 -12.54 -3.08 3.88
C VAL A 184 -13.06 -4.34 3.19
N ALA A 185 -12.83 -4.52 1.89
CA ALA A 185 -13.21 -5.74 1.17
C ALA A 185 -12.48 -6.97 1.73
N LEU A 186 -11.17 -6.86 2.00
CA LEU A 186 -10.40 -7.92 2.65
C LEU A 186 -10.94 -8.24 4.04
N PHE A 187 -11.27 -7.21 4.83
CA PHE A 187 -11.88 -7.39 6.14
C PHE A 187 -13.21 -8.15 6.03
N ILE A 188 -14.08 -7.79 5.09
CA ILE A 188 -15.37 -8.49 4.87
C ILE A 188 -15.14 -9.95 4.46
N LEU A 189 -14.20 -10.21 3.55
CA LEU A 189 -13.87 -11.57 3.12
C LEU A 189 -13.37 -12.41 4.30
N TRP A 190 -12.52 -11.85 5.14
CA TRP A 190 -12.06 -12.51 6.37
C TRP A 190 -13.19 -12.70 7.39
N TRP A 191 -13.95 -11.66 7.68
CA TRP A 191 -15.05 -11.65 8.66
C TRP A 191 -16.16 -12.64 8.32
N THR A 192 -16.45 -12.81 7.03
CA THR A 192 -17.46 -13.76 6.54
C THR A 192 -16.94 -15.20 6.46
N GLY A 193 -15.63 -15.42 6.68
CA GLY A 193 -15.01 -16.73 6.53
C GLY A 193 -14.82 -17.18 5.08
N LEU A 194 -15.14 -16.32 4.10
CA LEU A 194 -14.84 -16.55 2.69
C LEU A 194 -13.33 -16.57 2.43
N TRP A 195 -12.57 -15.86 3.26
CA TRP A 195 -11.12 -15.93 3.32
C TRP A 195 -10.66 -16.36 4.71
N LYS A 196 -10.06 -17.54 4.79
CA LYS A 196 -9.48 -18.04 6.03
C LYS A 196 -8.04 -17.54 6.14
N VAL A 197 -7.82 -16.68 7.12
CA VAL A 197 -6.49 -16.45 7.67
C VAL A 197 -6.41 -17.38 8.87
N ASP A 198 -5.51 -18.37 8.83
CA ASP A 198 -5.21 -19.21 9.98
C ASP A 198 -4.49 -18.36 11.03
N VAL A 199 -5.26 -17.52 11.71
CA VAL A 199 -4.97 -17.12 13.07
C VAL A 199 -5.25 -18.37 13.90
N GLY A 200 -4.27 -19.28 13.96
CA GLY A 200 -4.38 -20.50 14.78
C GLY A 200 -4.88 -20.16 16.18
N ASP A 201 -5.44 -21.14 16.90
CA ASP A 201 -5.96 -20.93 18.25
C ASP A 201 -4.98 -20.04 19.03
N LEU A 202 -5.42 -18.83 19.38
CA LEU A 202 -4.62 -17.83 20.10
C LEU A 202 -4.44 -18.35 21.53
N THR A 203 -3.71 -19.45 21.65
CA THR A 203 -3.30 -20.06 22.88
C THR A 203 -2.10 -19.24 23.34
N VAL A 204 -2.30 -18.40 24.36
CA VAL A 204 -1.17 -17.76 25.00
C VAL A 204 -0.54 -18.82 25.91
N LYS A 205 0.59 -19.36 25.44
CA LYS A 205 1.44 -20.38 26.09
C LYS A 205 0.88 -21.82 26.13
N GLY A 206 -0.12 -22.20 25.32
CA GLY A 206 -0.79 -23.51 25.47
C GLY A 206 -1.44 -23.74 26.84
N ALA A 207 -1.51 -22.69 27.67
CA ALA A 207 -1.91 -22.69 29.07
C ALA A 207 -3.15 -21.82 29.29
N VAL A 208 -3.45 -20.91 28.36
CA VAL A 208 -4.66 -20.09 28.33
C VAL A 208 -5.12 -19.96 26.88
N VAL A 209 -6.37 -20.33 26.60
CA VAL A 209 -6.99 -20.11 25.30
C VAL A 209 -7.69 -18.75 25.32
N LEU A 210 -7.36 -17.90 24.36
CA LEU A 210 -8.11 -16.67 24.13
C LEU A 210 -9.40 -17.04 23.37
N LYS A 211 -10.54 -17.07 24.05
CA LYS A 211 -11.83 -17.32 23.40
C LYS A 211 -12.53 -16.00 23.10
N PRO A 212 -13.01 -15.78 21.86
CA PRO A 212 -13.85 -14.63 21.55
C PRO A 212 -15.13 -14.70 22.38
N SER A 213 -15.47 -13.61 23.07
CA SER A 213 -16.72 -13.51 23.84
C SER A 213 -17.94 -13.61 22.91
N ALA A 214 -19.11 -13.97 23.46
CA ALA A 214 -20.35 -14.11 22.69
C ALA A 214 -20.77 -12.83 21.95
N ILE A 215 -20.27 -11.66 22.38
CA ILE A 215 -20.53 -10.37 21.73
C ILE A 215 -20.17 -10.36 20.24
N TRP A 216 -19.14 -11.10 19.81
CA TRP A 216 -18.74 -11.15 18.40
C TRP A 216 -19.78 -11.85 17.52
N GLN A 217 -20.51 -12.83 18.07
CA GLN A 217 -21.63 -13.45 17.36
C GLN A 217 -22.84 -12.52 17.32
N THR A 218 -23.15 -11.85 18.43
CA THR A 218 -24.25 -10.87 18.50
C THR A 218 -24.02 -9.69 17.55
N LEU A 219 -22.79 -9.22 17.45
CA LEU A 219 -22.40 -8.10 16.59
C LEU A 219 -21.99 -8.50 15.18
N TYR A 220 -22.11 -9.79 14.81
CA TYR A 220 -21.74 -10.26 13.48
C TYR A 220 -22.39 -9.45 12.36
N TRP A 221 -23.72 -9.32 12.40
CA TRP A 221 -24.50 -8.58 11.42
C TRP A 221 -24.29 -7.06 11.52
N PRO A 222 -24.32 -6.43 12.71
CA PRO A 222 -23.97 -5.02 12.85
C PRO A 222 -22.59 -4.66 12.28
N ILE A 223 -21.56 -5.44 12.57
CA ILE A 223 -20.19 -5.21 12.06
C ILE A 223 -20.16 -5.40 10.54
N LEU A 224 -20.79 -6.45 10.02
CA LEU A 224 -20.83 -6.70 8.58
C LEU A 224 -21.59 -5.60 7.82
N ALA A 225 -22.76 -5.18 8.32
CA ALA A 225 -23.54 -4.10 7.75
C ALA A 225 -22.76 -2.78 7.76
N TRP A 226 -22.06 -2.51 8.87
CA TRP A 226 -21.19 -1.36 9.01
C TRP A 226 -20.05 -1.35 7.99
N SER A 227 -19.32 -2.46 7.88
CA SER A 227 -18.24 -2.60 6.90
C SER A 227 -18.76 -2.52 5.46
N ALA A 228 -19.96 -3.02 5.19
CA ALA A 228 -20.60 -2.87 3.87
C ALA A 228 -20.90 -1.39 3.56
N VAL A 229 -21.40 -0.60 4.52
CA VAL A 229 -21.58 0.85 4.35
C VAL A 229 -20.24 1.54 4.06
N GLN A 230 -19.18 1.16 4.77
CA GLN A 230 -17.85 1.71 4.55
C GLN A 230 -17.31 1.36 3.15
N LEU A 231 -17.51 0.11 2.69
CA LEU A 231 -17.12 -0.31 1.35
C LEU A 231 -17.89 0.48 0.28
N VAL A 232 -19.20 0.62 0.43
CA VAL A 232 -20.02 1.40 -0.50
C VAL A 232 -19.57 2.86 -0.53
N SER A 233 -19.29 3.47 0.62
CA SER A 233 -18.73 4.83 0.71
C SER A 233 -17.41 4.97 -0.07
N ALA A 234 -16.50 4.02 0.12
CA ALA A 234 -15.20 4.00 -0.56
C ALA A 234 -15.37 3.83 -2.09
N LEU A 235 -16.24 2.91 -2.53
CA LEU A 235 -16.55 2.69 -3.95
C LEU A 235 -17.23 3.91 -4.59
N VAL A 236 -18.18 4.55 -3.91
CA VAL A 236 -18.81 5.79 -4.38
C VAL A 236 -17.78 6.91 -4.52
N THR A 237 -16.86 7.03 -3.56
CA THR A 237 -15.77 8.02 -3.63
C THR A 237 -14.78 7.71 -4.77
N LEU A 238 -14.55 6.43 -5.05
CA LEU A 238 -13.71 5.98 -6.15
C LEU A 238 -14.33 6.33 -7.52
N VAL A 239 -15.63 6.06 -7.72
CA VAL A 239 -16.34 6.27 -8.99
C VAL A 239 -16.73 7.74 -9.20
N GLN A 240 -17.18 8.44 -8.15
CA GLN A 240 -17.75 9.79 -8.23
C GLN A 240 -17.13 10.76 -7.21
N PRO A 241 -15.81 11.05 -7.32
CA PRO A 241 -15.11 11.91 -6.36
C PRO A 241 -15.63 13.35 -6.30
N GLY A 242 -16.35 13.81 -7.34
CA GLY A 242 -16.94 15.15 -7.41
C GLY A 242 -18.22 15.35 -6.58
N ARG A 243 -18.85 14.28 -6.06
CA ARG A 243 -20.08 14.39 -5.26
C ARG A 243 -19.77 14.66 -3.78
N VAL A 244 -19.25 15.86 -3.50
CA VAL A 244 -18.77 16.25 -2.17
C VAL A 244 -19.84 16.11 -1.07
N ARG A 245 -21.12 16.40 -1.40
CA ARG A 245 -22.24 16.25 -0.45
C ARG A 245 -22.52 14.79 -0.08
N LEU A 246 -22.53 13.90 -1.08
CA LEU A 246 -22.78 12.47 -0.84
C LEU A 246 -21.64 11.85 -0.02
N ARG A 247 -20.40 12.22 -0.33
CA ARG A 247 -19.22 11.81 0.45
C ARG A 247 -19.29 12.32 1.89
N ALA A 248 -19.69 13.57 2.11
CA ALA A 248 -19.80 14.12 3.45
C ALA A 248 -20.89 13.42 4.28
N VAL A 249 -21.99 12.99 3.64
CA VAL A 249 -23.02 12.14 4.27
C VAL A 249 -22.45 10.78 4.65
N PHE A 250 -21.73 10.12 3.74
CA PHE A 250 -21.08 8.85 4.05
C PHE A 250 -20.01 8.98 5.13
N GLU A 251 -19.18 10.04 5.12
CA GLU A 251 -18.19 10.29 6.18
C GLU A 251 -18.84 10.51 7.54
N LEU A 252 -20.01 11.16 7.58
CA LEU A 252 -20.81 11.29 8.81
C LEU A 252 -21.41 9.95 9.25
N ALA A 253 -21.98 9.19 8.30
CA ALA A 253 -22.52 7.87 8.59
C ALA A 253 -21.43 6.94 9.13
N VAL A 254 -20.25 6.94 8.49
CA VAL A 254 -19.02 6.21 8.88
C VAL A 254 -18.43 6.73 10.20
N GLY A 255 -18.55 8.02 10.53
CA GLY A 255 -18.18 8.51 11.86
C GLY A 255 -19.15 8.04 12.95
N ALA A 256 -20.46 8.19 12.70
CA ALA A 256 -21.51 7.95 13.67
C ALA A 256 -21.65 6.46 14.04
N GLY A 257 -21.69 5.56 13.05
CA GLY A 257 -21.77 4.13 13.37
C GLY A 257 -20.46 3.57 13.94
N GLY A 258 -19.30 4.18 13.64
CA GLY A 258 -18.01 3.82 14.22
C GLY A 258 -17.98 4.18 15.71
N MET A 259 -18.48 5.38 16.04
CA MET A 259 -18.72 5.78 17.42
C MET A 259 -19.72 4.86 18.12
N ALA A 260 -20.87 4.57 17.51
CA ALA A 260 -21.87 3.67 18.07
C ALA A 260 -21.28 2.28 18.35
N MET A 261 -20.58 1.69 17.37
CA MET A 261 -19.91 0.39 17.52
C MET A 261 -18.89 0.42 18.65
N THR A 262 -18.06 1.47 18.72
CA THR A 262 -17.07 1.66 19.78
C THR A 262 -17.73 1.73 21.16
N THR A 263 -18.85 2.44 21.30
CA THR A 263 -19.59 2.50 22.57
C THR A 263 -20.23 1.17 22.96
N ILE A 264 -20.73 0.39 22.00
CA ILE A 264 -21.30 -0.94 22.26
C ILE A 264 -20.19 -1.89 22.72
N LEU A 265 -19.04 -1.89 22.03
CA LEU A 265 -17.88 -2.70 22.38
C LEU A 265 -17.33 -2.33 23.76
N TRP A 266 -17.25 -1.03 24.08
CA TRP A 266 -16.83 -0.56 25.41
C TRP A 266 -17.72 -1.11 26.53
N LYS A 267 -19.05 -1.06 26.34
CA LYS A 267 -20.01 -1.59 27.32
C LYS A 267 -20.00 -3.12 27.42
N SER A 268 -19.41 -3.79 26.44
CA SER A 268 -19.38 -5.25 26.33
C SER A 268 -18.02 -5.85 26.70
N LEU A 269 -17.12 -5.07 27.31
CA LEU A 269 -15.85 -5.57 27.82
C LEU A 269 -16.09 -6.56 28.97
N PRO A 270 -15.36 -7.70 29.02
CA PRO A 270 -14.25 -8.08 28.15
C PRO A 270 -14.68 -8.71 26.81
N LEU A 271 -14.03 -8.27 25.71
CA LEU A 271 -14.31 -8.76 24.35
C LEU A 271 -13.74 -10.17 24.09
N PHE A 272 -12.77 -10.58 24.90
CA PHE A 272 -12.19 -11.91 24.87
C PHE A 272 -12.13 -12.44 26.29
N THR A 273 -12.53 -13.69 26.46
CA THR A 273 -12.42 -14.42 27.72
C THR A 273 -11.20 -15.31 27.69
N LEU A 274 -10.50 -15.38 28.82
CA LEU A 274 -9.35 -16.25 29.01
C LEU A 274 -9.82 -17.58 29.62
N GLU A 275 -9.62 -18.68 28.91
CA GLU A 275 -9.89 -20.02 29.44
C GLU A 275 -8.58 -20.68 29.88
N PRO A 276 -8.34 -20.85 31.19
CA PRO A 276 -7.12 -21.48 31.68
C PRO A 276 -7.12 -22.99 31.39
N LEU A 277 -6.06 -23.45 30.75
CA LEU A 277 -5.72 -24.87 30.56
C LEU A 277 -4.79 -25.36 31.69
N THR A 278 -3.72 -24.62 31.98
CA THR A 278 -2.70 -24.98 33.00
C THR A 278 -2.15 -23.79 33.80
N ALA A 279 -2.57 -22.57 33.50
CA ALA A 279 -2.08 -21.35 34.14
C ALA A 279 -2.68 -21.11 35.54
N SER A 280 -1.91 -20.47 36.43
CA SER A 280 -2.39 -20.10 37.78
C SER A 280 -3.49 -19.02 37.73
N GLY A 281 -4.35 -19.00 38.75
CA GLY A 281 -5.42 -17.98 38.88
C GLY A 281 -4.89 -16.53 38.96
N ALA A 282 -3.69 -16.33 39.50
CA ALA A 282 -3.08 -15.00 39.60
C ALA A 282 -2.51 -14.51 38.26
N ASP A 283 -1.92 -15.42 37.48
CA ASP A 283 -1.35 -15.08 36.17
C ASP A 283 -2.44 -14.81 35.13
N THR A 284 -3.53 -15.56 35.19
CA THR A 284 -4.72 -15.37 34.34
C THR A 284 -5.42 -14.04 34.66
N ALA A 285 -5.61 -13.71 35.93
CA ALA A 285 -6.18 -12.42 36.34
C ALA A 285 -5.30 -11.23 35.92
N ARG A 286 -3.96 -11.35 36.01
CA ARG A 286 -3.03 -10.32 35.53
C ARG A 286 -3.12 -10.16 34.01
N LEU A 287 -3.21 -11.27 33.27
CA LEU A 287 -3.35 -11.26 31.81
C LEU A 287 -4.67 -10.60 31.39
N GLU A 288 -5.76 -10.95 32.06
CA GLU A 288 -7.07 -10.36 31.84
C GLU A 288 -7.04 -8.85 32.07
N HIS A 289 -6.38 -8.41 33.14
CA HIS A 289 -6.24 -6.98 33.44
C HIS A 289 -5.44 -6.23 32.38
N VAL A 290 -4.30 -6.77 31.92
CA VAL A 290 -3.45 -6.14 30.89
C VAL A 290 -4.18 -6.09 29.53
N ILE A 291 -4.81 -7.18 29.13
CA ILE A 291 -5.59 -7.27 27.89
C ILE A 291 -6.78 -6.31 27.96
N GLY A 292 -7.49 -6.31 29.09
CA GLY A 292 -8.59 -5.39 29.35
C GLY A 292 -8.15 -3.94 29.24
N LEU A 293 -7.04 -3.55 29.89
CA LEU A 293 -6.48 -2.19 29.79
C LEU A 293 -6.16 -1.83 28.32
N GLY A 294 -5.54 -2.74 27.58
CA GLY A 294 -5.25 -2.57 26.16
C GLY A 294 -6.51 -2.25 25.35
N PHE A 295 -7.57 -3.04 25.51
CA PHE A 295 -8.84 -2.79 24.83
C PHE A 295 -9.50 -1.46 25.24
N HIS A 296 -9.45 -1.08 26.52
CA HIS A 296 -9.95 0.22 26.97
C HIS A 296 -9.18 1.37 26.30
N VAL A 297 -7.84 1.29 26.23
CA VAL A 297 -7.03 2.32 25.57
C VAL A 297 -7.36 2.38 24.07
N THR A 298 -7.43 1.23 23.39
CA THR A 298 -7.76 1.18 21.96
C THR A 298 -9.15 1.76 21.67
N MET A 299 -10.16 1.40 22.47
CA MET A 299 -11.51 1.94 22.30
C MET A 299 -11.59 3.44 22.61
N LEU A 300 -10.81 3.94 23.57
CA LEU A 300 -10.75 5.38 23.88
C LEU A 300 -10.14 6.17 22.70
N VAL A 301 -9.05 5.67 22.12
CA VAL A 301 -8.43 6.28 20.93
C VAL A 301 -9.38 6.23 19.74
N ALA A 302 -10.07 5.11 19.52
CA ALA A 302 -11.09 4.99 18.48
C ALA A 302 -12.24 6.00 18.68
N ALA A 303 -12.77 6.12 19.89
CA ALA A 303 -13.84 7.07 20.21
C ALA A 303 -13.42 8.52 19.96
N ILE A 304 -12.20 8.91 20.36
CA ILE A 304 -11.65 10.26 20.09
C ILE A 304 -11.52 10.48 18.57
N THR A 305 -11.04 9.47 17.84
CA THR A 305 -10.85 9.56 16.38
C THR A 305 -12.19 9.77 15.67
N PHE A 306 -13.22 9.00 16.03
CA PHE A 306 -14.56 9.16 15.46
C PHE A 306 -15.20 10.49 15.88
N ALA A 307 -15.02 10.94 17.13
CA ALA A 307 -15.50 12.25 17.57
C ALA A 307 -14.86 13.40 16.76
N CYS A 308 -13.55 13.34 16.54
CA CYS A 308 -12.83 14.30 15.69
C CYS A 308 -13.33 14.26 14.24
N GLN A 309 -13.57 13.07 13.68
CA GLN A 309 -14.08 12.91 12.33
C GLN A 309 -15.49 13.52 12.17
N ILE A 310 -16.39 13.26 13.12
CA ILE A 310 -17.74 13.84 13.16
C ILE A 310 -17.66 15.35 13.29
N GLY A 311 -16.83 15.87 14.20
CA GLY A 311 -16.63 17.32 14.37
C GLY A 311 -16.10 18.00 13.12
N ALA A 312 -15.11 17.39 12.44
CA ALA A 312 -14.56 17.90 11.19
C ALA A 312 -15.58 17.87 10.04
N ALA A 313 -16.46 16.85 10.00
CA ALA A 313 -17.54 16.79 9.03
C ALA A 313 -18.61 17.86 9.31
N ALA A 314 -19.07 17.99 10.56
CA ALA A 314 -20.03 19.02 10.97
C ALA A 314 -19.53 20.44 10.68
N TRP A 315 -18.25 20.72 10.96
CA TRP A 315 -17.62 22.01 10.67
C TRP A 315 -17.59 22.34 9.17
N ARG A 316 -17.35 21.34 8.31
CA ARG A 316 -17.39 21.52 6.85
C ARG A 316 -18.79 21.86 6.34
N PHE A 317 -19.83 21.26 6.93
CA PHE A 317 -21.23 21.61 6.61
C PHE A 317 -21.58 23.03 7.07
N TYR A 318 -21.12 23.45 8.25
CA TYR A 318 -21.34 24.80 8.75
C TYR A 318 -20.63 25.88 7.91
N LYS A 319 -19.36 25.65 7.51
CA LYS A 319 -18.61 26.61 6.67
C LYS A 319 -19.00 26.59 5.20
N GLY A 320 -19.44 25.46 4.65
CA GLY A 320 -19.87 25.34 3.25
C GLY A 320 -21.25 25.94 2.94
N ALA A 321 -21.93 26.49 3.95
CA ALA A 321 -23.19 27.23 3.85
C ALA A 321 -23.02 28.76 3.81
N ARG A 322 -21.77 29.25 3.69
CA ARG A 322 -21.41 30.64 3.37
C ARG A 322 -20.57 30.64 2.10
#